data_AF-A0A4R7LLH0-F1
#
_entry.id   AF-A0A4R7LLH0-F1
#
_cell.length_a   1.000
_cell.length_b   1.000
_cell.length_c   1.000
_cell.angle_alpha   90.00
_cell.angle_beta   90.00
_cell.angle_gamma   90.00
#
_symmetry.space_group_name_H-M   'P 1'
#
loop_
_entity.id
_entity.type
_entity.pdbx_description
1 polymer ?
#
loop_
_entity_poly.entity_id
_entity_poly.type
_entity_poly.pdbx_seq_one_letter_code
_entity_poly.pdbx_strand_id
1 'polypeptide(L)'
;MSSIKCFGLFWRRDLVELDDFWIYGWRPKSLSSTEPDEPETQINFQSGVYVLQNDQRENLYIGQAGRGKSKIGPRLWAHTRNNNRDRWSHFSWFGLTDPKRLPKGSVDDQSEADETEDNARPISFALNELEALLISVGEPALNKRGGDWGDAKEYLQWSHYEDVHLRELYSQNKKLKKRLKRIEKRLGQ
;
A
#
# COMPACT_ATOMS: atom_id res chain seq x y z
N MET A 1 22.58 -0.36 -2.94
CA MET A 1 21.91 0.81 -2.31
C MET A 1 20.41 0.53 -2.25
N SER A 2 19.69 1.06 -1.25
CA SER A 2 18.24 0.91 -1.17
C SER A 2 17.53 1.54 -2.37
N SER A 3 16.51 0.86 -2.92
CA SER A 3 15.62 1.39 -3.96
C SER A 3 14.69 2.47 -3.40
N ILE A 4 14.29 2.36 -2.12
CA ILE A 4 13.55 3.40 -1.41
C ILE A 4 14.55 4.43 -0.87
N LYS A 5 14.43 5.68 -1.31
CA LYS A 5 15.30 6.80 -0.91
C LYS A 5 14.84 7.46 0.38
N CYS A 6 13.52 7.54 0.56
CA CYS A 6 12.89 8.10 1.76
C CYS A 6 11.42 7.68 1.82
N PHE A 7 10.81 7.86 2.98
CA PHE A 7 9.43 7.46 3.24
C PHE A 7 8.83 8.32 4.36
N GLY A 8 7.50 8.35 4.39
CA GLY A 8 6.71 8.95 5.46
C GLY A 8 5.56 8.02 5.82
N LEU A 9 5.26 7.88 7.12
CA LEU A 9 4.21 6.98 7.61
C LEU A 9 3.13 7.78 8.33
N PHE A 10 1.87 7.51 7.99
CA PHE A 10 0.69 8.07 8.65
C PHE A 10 0.71 9.61 8.74
N TRP A 11 1.15 10.27 7.68
CA TRP A 11 1.06 11.73 7.56
C TRP A 11 -0.40 12.14 7.52
N ARG A 12 -0.73 13.21 8.24
CA ARG A 12 -2.11 13.68 8.31
C ARG A 12 -2.43 14.52 7.08
N ARG A 13 -3.59 14.25 6.49
CA ARG A 13 -4.08 14.99 5.32
C ARG A 13 -4.38 16.45 5.64
N ASP A 14 -4.97 16.71 6.81
CA ASP A 14 -5.41 18.05 7.19
C ASP A 14 -4.25 19.05 7.27
N LEU A 15 -3.08 18.62 7.76
CA LEU A 15 -1.88 19.46 7.78
C LEU A 15 -1.43 19.85 6.36
N VAL A 16 -1.49 18.92 5.41
CA VAL A 16 -1.17 19.18 4.00
C VAL A 16 -2.21 20.09 3.34
N GLU A 17 -3.49 19.95 3.69
CA GLU A 17 -4.57 20.80 3.16
C GLU A 17 -4.43 22.26 3.61
N LEU A 18 -3.87 22.52 4.80
CA LEU A 18 -3.58 23.86 5.28
C LEU A 18 -2.48 24.57 4.47
N ASP A 19 -1.60 23.80 3.81
CA ASP A 19 -0.46 24.30 3.03
C ASP A 19 -0.73 24.29 1.51
N ASP A 20 -1.97 24.52 1.07
CA ASP A 20 -2.37 24.46 -0.34
C ASP A 20 -1.98 23.14 -1.04
N PHE A 21 -1.92 22.05 -0.26
CA PHE A 21 -1.48 20.73 -0.70
C PHE A 21 0.00 20.60 -1.05
N TRP A 22 0.84 21.53 -0.58
CA TRP A 22 2.27 21.32 -0.49
C TRP A 22 2.60 20.39 0.69
N ILE A 23 3.42 19.38 0.42
CA ILE A 23 3.69 18.30 1.37
C ILE A 23 5.14 18.47 1.85
N TYR A 24 5.26 19.08 3.03
CA TYR A 24 6.52 19.45 3.64
C TYR A 24 7.00 18.44 4.68
N GLY A 25 8.32 18.25 4.76
CA GLY A 25 8.93 17.34 5.71
C GLY A 25 10.26 17.84 6.26
N TRP A 26 10.73 17.15 7.28
CA TRP A 26 12.06 17.31 7.85
C TRP A 26 12.62 15.94 8.24
N ARG A 27 13.94 15.83 8.38
CA ARG A 27 14.60 14.57 8.73
C ARG A 27 15.26 14.67 10.11
N PRO A 28 14.80 13.91 11.14
CA PRO A 28 15.49 13.85 12.41
C PRO A 28 16.89 13.27 12.23
N LYS A 29 17.90 13.93 12.81
CA LYS A 29 19.31 13.50 12.77
C LYS A 29 19.67 12.61 13.96
N SER A 30 18.85 12.62 15.00
CA SER A 30 18.98 11.83 16.22
C SER A 30 17.61 11.67 16.90
N LEU A 31 17.53 10.78 17.89
CA LEU A 31 16.34 10.62 18.75
C LEU A 31 15.99 11.89 19.55
N SER A 32 16.94 12.79 19.75
CA SER A 32 16.77 14.05 20.48
C SER A 32 16.47 15.24 19.56
N SER A 33 16.33 15.01 18.25
CA SER A 33 16.05 16.09 17.30
C SER A 33 14.63 16.61 17.53
N THR A 34 14.48 17.93 17.65
CA THR A 34 13.18 18.60 17.61
C THR A 34 12.85 19.03 16.20
N GLU A 35 11.56 19.16 15.91
CA GLU A 35 11.08 19.72 14.65
C GLU A 35 11.64 21.14 14.44
N PRO A 36 12.18 21.45 13.25
CA PRO A 36 12.67 22.78 12.92
C PRO A 36 11.51 23.76 12.66
N ASP A 37 11.78 25.07 12.77
CA ASP A 37 10.80 26.13 12.49
C ASP A 37 10.42 26.21 11.00
N GLU A 38 11.30 25.76 10.11
CA GLU A 38 11.10 25.73 8.66
C GLU A 38 11.24 24.30 8.12
N PRO A 39 10.46 23.91 7.09
CA PRO A 39 10.58 22.60 6.47
C PRO A 39 11.89 22.44 5.72
N GLU A 40 12.48 21.24 5.75
CA GLU A 40 13.74 20.94 5.06
C GLU A 40 13.53 20.34 3.67
N THR A 41 12.37 19.72 3.43
CA THR A 41 12.08 19.00 2.19
C THR A 41 10.63 19.16 1.73
N GLN A 42 10.43 18.92 0.44
CA GLN A 42 9.14 18.88 -0.24
C GLN A 42 9.02 17.60 -1.07
N ILE A 43 7.93 16.86 -0.91
CA ILE A 43 7.80 15.49 -1.46
C ILE A 43 6.87 15.38 -2.67
N ASN A 44 6.16 16.47 -3.02
CA ASN A 44 5.16 16.47 -4.10
C ASN A 44 5.66 15.92 -5.44
N PHE A 45 6.96 16.10 -5.71
CA PHE A 45 7.61 15.76 -6.99
C PHE A 45 8.21 14.36 -7.04
N GLN A 46 8.05 13.57 -5.99
CA GLN A 46 8.65 12.24 -5.94
C GLN A 46 7.87 11.22 -6.78
N SER A 47 8.63 10.24 -7.28
CA SER A 47 8.12 8.98 -7.82
C SER A 47 8.16 7.94 -6.71
N GLY A 48 7.13 7.13 -6.57
CA GLY A 48 6.98 6.17 -5.48
C GLY A 48 5.58 5.56 -5.37
N VAL A 49 5.36 4.80 -4.31
CA VAL A 49 4.05 4.26 -3.94
C VAL A 49 3.49 4.99 -2.73
N TYR A 50 2.17 5.11 -2.65
CA TYR A 50 1.47 5.72 -1.52
C TYR A 50 0.29 4.85 -1.08
N VAL A 51 -0.07 5.01 0.19
CA VAL A 51 -1.16 4.31 0.87
C VAL A 51 -2.06 5.36 1.48
N LEU A 52 -3.36 5.31 1.20
CA LEU A 52 -4.39 6.12 1.85
C LEU A 52 -5.01 5.30 2.97
N GLN A 53 -5.13 5.90 4.14
CA GLN A 53 -5.66 5.26 5.34
C GLN A 53 -6.78 6.09 5.98
N ASN A 54 -7.68 5.41 6.69
CA ASN A 54 -8.64 6.07 7.57
C ASN A 54 -7.97 6.52 8.89
N ASP A 55 -8.78 7.03 9.80
CA ASP A 55 -8.39 7.45 11.15
C ASP A 55 -7.89 6.27 12.02
N GLN A 56 -8.39 5.07 11.76
CA GLN A 56 -7.98 3.83 12.41
C GLN A 56 -6.71 3.20 11.81
N ARG A 57 -6.09 3.86 10.83
CA ARG A 57 -4.90 3.39 10.09
C ARG A 57 -5.13 2.16 9.22
N GLU A 58 -6.38 1.85 8.89
CA GLU A 58 -6.72 0.79 7.96
C GLU A 58 -6.39 1.23 6.52
N ASN A 59 -5.83 0.33 5.73
CA ASN A 59 -5.49 0.61 4.33
C ASN A 59 -6.77 0.70 3.49
N LEU A 60 -7.02 1.86 2.90
CA LEU A 60 -8.19 2.08 2.04
C LEU A 60 -7.82 1.96 0.58
N TYR A 61 -6.68 2.54 0.19
CA TYR A 61 -6.26 2.56 -1.19
C TYR A 61 -4.74 2.58 -1.29
N ILE A 62 -4.18 1.87 -2.25
CA ILE A 62 -2.75 1.85 -2.55
C ILE A 62 -2.58 2.20 -4.03
N GLY A 63 -1.66 3.10 -4.31
CA GLY A 63 -1.39 3.55 -5.67
C GLY A 63 0.07 3.95 -5.89
N GLN A 64 0.46 4.00 -7.15
CA GLN A 64 1.78 4.48 -7.58
C GLN A 64 1.77 5.88 -8.23
N ALA A 65 2.95 6.51 -8.25
CA ALA A 65 3.32 7.71 -8.98
C ALA A 65 4.73 7.54 -9.56
N GLY A 66 4.98 8.00 -10.78
CA GLY A 66 6.26 7.87 -11.48
C GLY A 66 6.17 7.31 -12.89
N ARG A 67 4.98 6.85 -13.33
CA ARG A 67 4.72 6.64 -14.77
C ARG A 67 4.53 7.98 -15.47
N GLY A 68 5.43 8.30 -16.40
CA GLY A 68 5.41 9.56 -17.14
C GLY A 68 5.55 10.76 -16.20
N LYS A 69 4.65 11.75 -16.33
CA LYS A 69 4.68 12.99 -15.51
C LYS A 69 3.97 12.86 -14.15
N SER A 70 3.50 11.66 -13.77
CA SER A 70 2.74 11.48 -12.53
C SER A 70 3.66 11.55 -11.31
N LYS A 71 3.41 12.47 -10.37
CA LYS A 71 4.14 12.59 -9.10
C LYS A 71 3.21 12.40 -7.88
N ILE A 72 3.78 12.09 -6.71
CA ILE A 72 3.02 11.76 -5.49
C ILE A 72 2.03 12.87 -5.10
N GLY A 73 2.46 14.14 -5.07
CA GLY A 73 1.62 15.26 -4.65
C GLY A 73 0.36 15.40 -5.50
N PRO A 74 0.47 15.56 -6.84
CA PRO A 74 -0.69 15.61 -7.73
C PRO A 74 -1.62 14.39 -7.62
N ARG A 75 -1.08 13.18 -7.38
CA ARG A 75 -1.89 11.97 -7.20
C ARG A 75 -2.70 12.03 -5.91
N LEU A 76 -2.06 12.35 -4.78
CA LEU A 76 -2.74 12.53 -3.50
C LEU A 76 -3.80 13.65 -3.58
N TRP A 77 -3.50 14.75 -4.27
CA TRP A 77 -4.45 15.84 -4.48
C TRP A 77 -5.67 15.42 -5.31
N ALA A 78 -5.48 14.60 -6.34
CA ALA A 78 -6.60 14.05 -7.09
C ALA A 78 -7.53 13.20 -6.20
N HIS A 79 -7.00 12.56 -5.16
CA HIS A 79 -7.80 11.81 -4.19
C HIS A 79 -8.62 12.67 -3.24
N THR A 80 -8.38 13.98 -3.13
CA THR A 80 -9.27 14.90 -2.39
C THR A 80 -10.47 15.37 -3.22
N ARG A 81 -10.50 15.06 -4.53
CA ARG A 81 -11.50 15.56 -5.48
C ARG A 81 -12.41 14.50 -6.06
N ASN A 82 -12.28 13.25 -5.60
CA ASN A 82 -13.09 12.14 -6.07
C ASN A 82 -14.16 11.72 -5.04
N ASN A 83 -14.99 10.75 -5.39
CA ASN A 83 -16.08 10.26 -4.53
C ASN A 83 -15.61 9.58 -3.23
N ASN A 84 -14.30 9.34 -3.07
CA ASN A 84 -13.69 8.72 -1.90
C ASN A 84 -12.90 9.73 -1.05
N ARG A 85 -12.96 11.02 -1.37
CA ARG A 85 -12.21 12.07 -0.67
C ARG A 85 -12.41 12.05 0.84
N ASP A 86 -13.63 11.81 1.32
CA ASP A 86 -13.96 11.89 2.74
C ASP A 86 -13.65 10.59 3.51
N ARG A 87 -13.13 9.57 2.82
CA ARG A 87 -12.87 8.25 3.41
C ARG A 87 -11.51 8.15 4.09
N TRP A 88 -10.53 8.97 3.69
CA TRP A 88 -9.15 8.87 4.16
C TRP A 88 -8.71 10.13 4.89
N SER A 89 -7.96 9.97 5.97
CA SER A 89 -7.46 11.07 6.82
C SER A 89 -5.93 11.04 6.96
N HIS A 90 -5.31 9.91 6.64
CA HIS A 90 -3.89 9.72 6.70
C HIS A 90 -3.36 9.15 5.39
N PHE A 91 -2.09 9.39 5.13
CA PHE A 91 -1.39 8.74 4.04
C PHE A 91 0.03 8.36 4.45
N SER A 92 0.52 7.30 3.84
CA SER A 92 1.92 6.89 3.90
C SER A 92 2.49 6.87 2.50
N TRP A 93 3.80 7.09 2.34
CA TRP A 93 4.43 7.09 1.03
C TRP A 93 5.87 6.57 1.11
N PHE A 94 6.34 5.99 0.00
CA PHE A 94 7.68 5.43 -0.15
C PHE A 94 8.26 5.87 -1.49
N GLY A 95 9.23 6.78 -1.44
CA GLY A 95 9.81 7.44 -2.61
C GLY A 95 11.02 6.70 -3.14
N LEU A 96 11.07 6.55 -4.46
CA LEU A 96 12.17 5.95 -5.22
C LEU A 96 13.15 7.01 -5.77
N THR A 97 12.75 8.28 -5.75
CA THR A 97 13.60 9.44 -6.03
C THR A 97 13.85 10.24 -4.76
N ASP A 98 14.89 11.07 -4.73
CA ASP A 98 15.15 11.96 -3.61
C ASP A 98 14.06 13.04 -3.49
N PRO A 99 13.73 13.49 -2.27
CA PRO A 99 12.80 14.60 -2.10
C PRO A 99 13.51 15.90 -2.45
N LYS A 100 12.73 16.89 -2.87
CA LYS A 100 13.28 18.22 -3.13
C LYS A 100 13.73 18.83 -1.82
N ARG A 101 14.99 19.28 -1.74
CA ARG A 101 15.50 19.99 -0.57
C ARG A 101 15.11 21.46 -0.65
N LEU A 102 14.62 22.01 0.44
CA LEU A 102 14.31 23.43 0.55
C LEU A 102 15.53 24.14 1.12
N PRO A 103 16.07 25.18 0.46
CA PRO A 103 17.14 25.96 1.06
C PRO A 103 16.57 26.76 2.23
N LYS A 104 17.34 26.87 3.33
CA LYS A 104 16.94 27.67 4.50
C LYS A 104 16.62 29.10 4.08
N GLY A 105 15.42 29.59 4.43
CA GLY A 105 14.98 30.95 4.09
C GLY A 105 14.52 31.17 2.65
N SER A 106 14.20 30.13 1.88
CA SER A 106 13.64 30.27 0.52
C SER A 106 12.53 29.27 0.23
N VAL A 107 11.30 29.78 0.16
CA VAL A 107 10.12 29.09 -0.38
C VAL A 107 9.91 29.56 -1.80
N ASP A 108 10.87 29.31 -2.70
CA ASP A 108 10.66 29.46 -4.15
C ASP A 108 11.93 29.04 -4.89
N ASP A 109 12.06 27.74 -5.16
CA ASP A 109 12.91 27.32 -6.26
C ASP A 109 12.33 26.03 -6.85
N GLN A 110 11.62 26.09 -7.98
CA GLN A 110 11.04 24.92 -8.64
C GLN A 110 12.11 24.14 -9.41
N SER A 111 13.11 23.59 -8.72
CA SER A 111 13.98 22.59 -9.33
C SER A 111 13.28 21.23 -9.32
N GLU A 112 12.92 20.77 -10.52
CA GLU A 112 12.46 19.40 -10.75
C GLU A 112 13.63 18.44 -10.45
N ALA A 113 13.37 17.35 -9.73
CA ALA A 113 14.35 16.29 -9.60
C ALA A 113 14.54 15.64 -10.98
N ASP A 114 15.69 15.91 -11.62
CA ASP A 114 16.04 15.35 -12.93
C ASP A 114 16.08 13.82 -12.87
N GLU A 115 15.01 13.18 -13.35
CA GLU A 115 15.00 11.75 -13.66
C GLU A 115 15.75 11.57 -14.98
N THR A 116 17.05 11.28 -14.93
CA THR A 116 17.81 10.90 -16.13
C THR A 116 17.24 9.62 -16.74
N GLU A 117 17.24 9.53 -18.06
CA GLU A 117 16.58 8.48 -18.86
C GLU A 117 17.00 7.03 -18.46
N ASP A 118 18.23 6.85 -17.99
CA ASP A 118 18.76 5.57 -17.48
C ASP A 118 18.11 5.12 -16.15
N ASN A 119 17.62 6.04 -15.32
CA ASN A 119 16.95 5.72 -14.06
C ASN A 119 15.45 5.41 -14.25
N ALA A 120 14.85 5.81 -15.38
CA ALA A 120 13.41 5.67 -15.61
C ALA A 120 12.95 4.20 -15.71
N ARG A 121 13.76 3.32 -16.33
CA ARG A 121 13.43 1.90 -16.48
C ARG A 121 13.44 1.15 -15.13
N PRO A 122 14.51 1.19 -14.31
CA PRO A 122 14.52 0.55 -12.99
C PRO A 122 13.39 1.02 -12.07
N ILE A 123 13.05 2.31 -12.10
CA ILE A 123 11.97 2.87 -11.27
C ILE A 123 10.62 2.25 -11.65
N SER A 124 10.32 2.10 -12.94
CA SER A 124 9.02 1.58 -13.39
C SER A 124 8.75 0.14 -12.94
N PHE A 125 9.75 -0.75 -12.98
CA PHE A 125 9.63 -2.12 -12.49
C PHE A 125 9.46 -2.16 -10.97
N ALA A 126 10.30 -1.41 -10.23
CA ALA A 126 10.20 -1.33 -8.79
C ALA A 126 8.84 -0.77 -8.32
N LEU A 127 8.25 0.18 -9.04
CA LEU A 127 6.92 0.69 -8.74
C LEU A 127 5.84 -0.39 -8.86
N ASN A 128 5.85 -1.17 -9.94
CA ASN A 128 4.87 -2.24 -10.14
C ASN A 128 4.99 -3.31 -9.05
N GLU A 129 6.22 -3.78 -8.75
CA GLU A 129 6.45 -4.80 -7.73
C GLU A 129 6.07 -4.33 -6.32
N LEU A 130 6.42 -3.09 -5.95
CA LEU A 130 6.07 -2.52 -4.65
C LEU A 130 4.55 -2.31 -4.52
N GLU A 131 3.89 -1.79 -5.55
CA GLU A 131 2.44 -1.64 -5.56
C GLU A 131 1.75 -3.01 -5.46
N ALA A 132 2.23 -4.00 -6.21
CA ALA A 132 1.66 -5.34 -6.19
C ALA A 132 1.78 -6.00 -4.81
N LEU A 133 2.97 -5.95 -4.21
CA LEU A 133 3.22 -6.45 -2.88
C LEU A 133 2.30 -5.79 -1.84
N LEU A 134 2.21 -4.46 -1.88
CA LEU A 134 1.41 -3.69 -0.92
C LEU A 134 -0.09 -3.95 -1.07
N ILE A 135 -0.61 -4.05 -2.30
CA ILE A 135 -2.02 -4.39 -2.54
C ILE A 135 -2.31 -5.81 -2.04
N SER A 136 -1.45 -6.78 -2.34
CA SER A 136 -1.69 -8.18 -1.99
C SER A 136 -1.59 -8.47 -0.50
N VAL A 137 -0.67 -7.82 0.23
CA VAL A 137 -0.53 -8.01 1.68
C VAL A 137 -1.47 -7.09 2.45
N GLY A 138 -1.71 -5.87 1.95
CA GLY A 138 -2.49 -4.85 2.63
C GLY A 138 -4.00 -4.93 2.40
N GLU A 139 -4.45 -5.71 1.41
CA GLU A 139 -5.85 -5.93 1.01
C GLU A 139 -6.75 -4.68 1.11
N PRO A 140 -6.36 -3.55 0.50
CA PRO A 140 -7.05 -2.28 0.67
C PRO A 140 -8.47 -2.31 0.07
N ALA A 141 -9.45 -1.91 0.87
CA ALA A 141 -10.88 -2.06 0.54
C ALA A 141 -11.33 -1.34 -0.75
N LEU A 142 -10.61 -0.30 -1.19
CA LEU A 142 -10.97 0.51 -2.36
C LEU A 142 -10.14 0.17 -3.61
N ASN A 143 -9.15 -0.72 -3.55
CA ASN A 143 -8.46 -1.20 -4.74
C ASN A 143 -9.34 -2.20 -5.49
N LYS A 144 -9.82 -1.81 -6.68
CA LYS A 144 -10.65 -2.68 -7.54
C LYS A 144 -9.84 -3.70 -8.35
N ARG A 145 -8.52 -3.52 -8.42
CA ARG A 145 -7.59 -4.38 -9.15
C ARG A 145 -6.52 -4.85 -8.17
N GLY A 146 -6.11 -6.11 -8.31
CA GLY A 146 -4.96 -6.67 -7.62
C GLY A 146 -3.64 -6.09 -8.13
N GLY A 147 -2.54 -6.54 -7.52
CA GLY A 147 -1.19 -6.20 -7.91
C GLY A 147 -0.82 -6.66 -9.33
N ASP A 148 -0.03 -5.84 -10.03
CA ASP A 148 0.59 -6.22 -11.32
C ASP A 148 1.94 -6.89 -11.06
N TRP A 149 1.95 -8.21 -11.12
CA TRP A 149 3.12 -9.05 -10.81
C TRP A 149 4.03 -9.33 -12.02
N GLY A 150 3.72 -8.78 -13.20
CA GLY A 150 4.46 -9.07 -14.43
C GLY A 150 4.55 -10.58 -14.71
N ASP A 151 5.77 -11.10 -14.86
CA ASP A 151 6.06 -12.51 -15.16
C ASP A 151 6.16 -13.41 -13.91
N ALA A 152 5.86 -12.90 -12.71
CA ALA A 152 5.96 -13.70 -11.49
C ALA A 152 4.95 -14.86 -11.47
N LYS A 153 5.36 -15.97 -10.83
CA LYS A 153 4.54 -17.18 -10.68
C LYS A 153 4.04 -17.29 -9.25
N GLU A 154 2.72 -17.31 -9.09
CA GLU A 154 2.08 -17.60 -7.82
C GLU A 154 2.15 -19.11 -7.52
N TYR A 155 2.49 -19.45 -6.27
CA TYR A 155 2.39 -20.80 -5.74
C TYR A 155 1.32 -20.82 -4.67
N LEU A 156 0.34 -21.70 -4.82
CA LEU A 156 -0.73 -21.87 -3.84
C LEU A 156 -0.28 -22.81 -2.72
N GLN A 157 -0.81 -22.58 -1.52
CA GLN A 157 -0.56 -23.46 -0.38
C GLN A 157 -1.10 -24.86 -0.68
N TRP A 158 -0.23 -25.87 -0.57
CA TRP A 158 -0.65 -27.26 -0.57
C TRP A 158 -1.06 -27.68 0.85
N SER A 159 -2.30 -28.11 1.04
CA SER A 159 -2.81 -28.59 2.33
C SER A 159 -3.11 -30.08 2.27
N HIS A 160 -2.31 -30.89 2.98
CA HIS A 160 -2.61 -32.33 3.17
C HIS A 160 -3.89 -32.55 4.01
N TYR A 161 -4.30 -31.56 4.80
CA TYR A 161 -5.39 -31.70 5.76
C TYR A 161 -6.78 -31.63 5.13
N GLU A 162 -6.98 -30.92 4.01
CA GLU A 162 -8.30 -30.85 3.36
C GLU A 162 -8.73 -32.22 2.82
N ASP A 163 -7.81 -32.94 2.17
CA ASP A 163 -8.06 -34.29 1.65
C ASP A 163 -8.27 -35.32 2.78
N VAL A 164 -7.48 -35.23 3.85
CA VAL A 164 -7.59 -36.13 5.01
C VAL A 164 -8.93 -35.89 5.72
N HIS A 165 -9.30 -34.63 5.97
CA HIS A 165 -10.52 -34.28 6.68
C HIS A 165 -11.79 -34.65 5.89
N LEU A 166 -11.80 -34.46 4.56
CA LEU A 166 -12.90 -34.91 3.70
C LEU A 166 -13.05 -36.43 3.74
N ARG A 167 -11.96 -37.19 3.58
CA ARG A 167 -12.00 -38.66 3.64
C ARG A 167 -12.48 -39.16 5.00
N GLU A 168 -12.06 -38.52 6.07
CA GLU A 168 -12.44 -38.86 7.42
C GLU A 168 -13.92 -38.55 7.70
N LEU A 169 -14.42 -37.38 7.29
CA LEU A 169 -15.84 -37.02 7.33
C LEU A 169 -16.72 -37.97 6.50
N TYR A 170 -16.27 -38.38 5.32
CA TYR A 170 -16.96 -39.38 4.49
C TYR A 170 -17.02 -40.75 5.19
N SER A 171 -15.92 -41.18 5.80
CA SER A 171 -15.84 -42.42 6.57
C SER A 171 -16.78 -42.41 7.78
N GLN A 172 -16.79 -41.31 8.54
CA GLN A 172 -17.68 -41.11 9.68
C GLN A 172 -19.15 -41.11 9.25
N ASN A 173 -19.50 -40.39 8.17
CA ASN A 173 -20.87 -40.40 7.61
C ASN A 173 -21.32 -41.81 7.19
N LYS A 174 -20.43 -42.59 6.57
CA LYS A 174 -20.72 -43.98 6.18
C LYS A 174 -21.01 -44.86 7.41
N LYS A 175 -20.24 -44.69 8.50
CA LYS A 175 -20.48 -45.38 9.78
C LYS A 175 -21.80 -44.96 10.40
N LEU A 176 -22.12 -43.66 10.42
CA LEU A 176 -23.38 -43.13 10.94
C LEU A 176 -24.58 -43.68 10.17
N LYS A 177 -24.57 -43.64 8.83
CA LYS A 177 -25.64 -44.22 7.98
C LYS A 177 -25.88 -45.70 8.26
N LYS A 178 -24.81 -46.49 8.46
CA LYS A 178 -24.94 -47.90 8.82
C LYS A 178 -25.60 -48.10 10.19
N ARG A 179 -25.26 -47.26 11.18
CA ARG A 179 -25.88 -47.32 12.52
C ARG A 179 -27.35 -46.92 12.46
N LEU A 180 -27.68 -45.87 11.71
CA LEU A 180 -29.05 -45.41 11.49
C LEU A 180 -29.93 -46.51 10.89
N LYS A 181 -29.49 -47.16 9.80
CA LYS A 181 -30.20 -48.31 9.21
C LYS A 181 -30.43 -49.46 10.19
N ARG A 182 -29.47 -49.73 11.08
CA ARG A 182 -29.61 -50.77 12.11
C ARG A 182 -30.64 -50.39 13.17
N ILE A 183 -30.74 -49.11 13.51
CA ILE A 183 -31.72 -48.59 14.47
C ILE A 183 -33.12 -48.61 13.85
N GLU A 184 -33.28 -48.14 12.61
CA GLU A 184 -34.54 -48.20 11.86
C GLU A 184 -35.08 -49.63 11.77
N LYS A 185 -34.20 -50.60 11.46
CA LYS A 185 -34.57 -52.02 11.41
C LYS A 185 -35.01 -52.58 12.78
N ARG A 186 -34.52 -52.02 13.88
CA ARG A 186 -34.89 -52.41 15.25
C ARG A 186 -36.16 -51.73 15.75
N LEU A 187 -36.52 -50.57 15.19
CA LEU A 187 -37.72 -49.81 15.56
C LEU A 187 -38.94 -50.17 14.68
N GLY A 188 -38.72 -50.71 13.48
CA GLY A 188 -39.76 -51.20 12.58
C GLY A 188 -40.11 -52.69 12.75
N GLN A 189 -39.60 -53.34 13.81
CA GLN A 189 -40.00 -54.66 14.32
C GLN A 189 -40.70 -54.47 15.66
#